data_AF-Q1N409-F1
#
_entry.id   AF-Q1N409-F1
#
_cell.length_a   1.000
_cell.length_b   1.000
_cell.length_c   1.000
_cell.angle_alpha   90.00
_cell.angle_beta   90.00
_cell.angle_gamma   90.00
#
_symmetry.space_group_name_H-M   'P 1'
#
loop_
_entity.id
_entity.type
_entity.pdbx_description
1 polymer ?
#
loop_
_entity_poly.entity_id
_entity_poly.type
_entity_poly.pdbx_seq_one_letter_code
_entity_poly.pdbx_strand_id
1 'polypeptide(L)'
;MSHSNTAFHQLLRPISRHEFQSLASKHHRGQKLRSATRWDQFTAMAMAQLSGRQSLRDIETNLLAQQDKLYHLGAKPIARSTLARINEKQPAELSKEGRLIYGGGVTYGAREPKKIESMIVPNMLKTFPQLKGTKVDFAWTGNFLLTLMRLPQFGRIGKNMYYAQGYSGHGLTCTHLAGKVLSEVIQGDSQRFDVFAGLPQYPFPGGRTFRVPFTAMGAFYYNLRDKLGF
;
A
#
# COMPACT_ATOMS: atom_id res chain seq x y z
N MET A 1 6.90 -10.35 -31.78
CA MET A 1 7.65 -9.98 -30.56
C MET A 1 7.13 -10.82 -29.41
N SER A 2 8.00 -11.44 -28.61
CA SER A 2 7.60 -12.31 -27.49
C SER A 2 6.97 -11.48 -26.38
N HIS A 3 5.81 -11.93 -25.87
CA HIS A 3 5.09 -11.24 -24.80
C HIS A 3 5.93 -11.25 -23.50
N SER A 4 6.54 -10.12 -23.17
CA SER A 4 7.39 -9.99 -21.98
C SER A 4 6.58 -9.55 -20.76
N ASN A 5 6.31 -10.48 -19.84
CA ASN A 5 5.57 -10.20 -18.61
C ASN A 5 6.51 -9.57 -17.58
N THR A 6 6.66 -8.24 -17.61
CA THR A 6 7.54 -7.51 -16.68
C THR A 6 6.98 -7.49 -15.26
N ALA A 7 7.82 -7.33 -14.24
CA ALA A 7 7.36 -7.11 -12.86
C ALA A 7 6.41 -5.89 -12.76
N PHE A 8 6.68 -4.85 -13.55
CA PHE A 8 5.82 -3.68 -13.65
C PHE A 8 4.45 -4.00 -14.28
N HIS A 9 4.38 -4.88 -15.29
CA HIS A 9 3.11 -5.38 -15.82
C HIS A 9 2.28 -6.11 -14.74
N GLN A 10 2.92 -6.91 -13.89
CA GLN A 10 2.24 -7.58 -12.78
C GLN A 10 1.69 -6.59 -11.76
N LEU A 11 2.41 -5.50 -11.47
CA LEU A 11 1.95 -4.43 -10.58
C LEU A 11 0.74 -3.67 -11.13
N LEU A 12 0.65 -3.50 -12.45
CA LEU A 12 -0.49 -2.82 -13.08
C LEU A 12 -1.69 -3.75 -13.34
N ARG A 13 -1.52 -5.07 -13.26
CA ARG A 13 -2.57 -6.08 -13.52
C ARG A 13 -3.87 -5.87 -12.74
N PRO A 14 -3.87 -5.44 -11.45
CA PRO A 14 -5.11 -5.17 -10.72
C PRO A 14 -5.91 -3.98 -11.25
N ILE A 15 -5.29 -3.10 -12.05
CA ILE A 15 -5.93 -1.89 -12.55
C ILE A 15 -6.63 -2.21 -13.88
N SER A 16 -7.96 -2.28 -13.84
CA SER A 16 -8.76 -2.45 -15.05
C SER A 16 -8.56 -1.26 -16.00
N ARG A 17 -8.04 -1.52 -17.19
CA ARG A 17 -7.83 -0.50 -18.23
C ARG A 17 -9.14 0.20 -18.61
N HIS A 18 -10.23 -0.56 -18.66
CA HIS A 18 -11.55 -0.04 -19.00
C HIS A 18 -12.07 0.93 -17.91
N GLU A 19 -12.00 0.52 -16.64
CA GLU A 19 -12.42 1.37 -15.52
C GLU A 19 -11.54 2.62 -15.42
N PHE A 20 -10.22 2.45 -15.58
CA PHE A 20 -9.28 3.56 -15.62
C PHE A 20 -9.65 4.56 -16.72
N GLN A 21 -9.89 4.09 -17.95
CA GLN A 21 -10.22 4.98 -19.07
C GLN A 21 -11.54 5.70 -18.88
N SER A 22 -12.54 5.02 -18.30
CA SER A 22 -13.83 5.64 -17.92
C SER A 22 -13.62 6.77 -16.93
N LEU A 23 -12.86 6.52 -15.86
CA LEU A 23 -12.55 7.53 -14.83
C LEU A 23 -11.67 8.65 -15.37
N ALA A 24 -10.66 8.31 -16.17
CA ALA A 24 -9.76 9.25 -16.80
C ALA A 24 -10.49 10.22 -17.73
N SER A 25 -11.48 9.72 -18.49
CA SER A 25 -12.32 10.54 -19.35
C SER A 25 -13.23 11.44 -18.52
N LYS A 26 -13.83 10.93 -17.45
CA LYS A 26 -14.69 11.68 -16.53
C LYS A 26 -13.95 12.84 -15.85
N HIS A 27 -12.69 12.62 -15.46
CA HIS A 27 -11.89 13.58 -14.70
C HIS A 27 -10.90 14.38 -15.55
N HIS A 28 -10.94 14.22 -16.88
CA HIS A 28 -10.08 14.97 -17.79
C HIS A 28 -10.43 16.46 -17.77
N ARG A 29 -9.45 17.34 -17.57
CA ARG A 29 -9.63 18.80 -17.60
C ARG A 29 -8.87 19.43 -18.77
N GLY A 30 -9.49 20.37 -19.48
CA GLY A 30 -8.85 21.07 -20.59
C GLY A 30 -8.85 20.29 -21.91
N GLN A 31 -7.96 20.67 -22.83
CA GLN A 31 -8.00 20.16 -24.22
C GLN A 31 -7.73 18.66 -24.32
N LYS A 32 -8.33 18.02 -25.33
CA LYS A 32 -8.07 16.61 -25.65
C LYS A 32 -6.59 16.39 -25.95
N LEU A 33 -6.06 15.28 -25.43
CA LEU A 33 -4.69 14.88 -25.71
C LEU A 33 -4.60 14.28 -27.12
N ARG A 34 -3.70 14.82 -27.96
CA ARG A 34 -3.48 14.34 -29.34
C ARG A 34 -2.33 13.34 -29.43
N SER A 35 -1.26 13.59 -28.69
CA SER A 35 0.00 12.82 -28.78
C SER A 35 0.14 11.75 -27.69
N ALA A 36 -0.64 11.79 -26.62
CA ALA A 36 -0.56 10.86 -25.49
C ALA A 36 -1.95 10.58 -24.92
N THR A 37 -2.08 9.53 -24.12
CA THR A 37 -3.29 9.19 -23.39
C THR A 37 -3.11 9.37 -21.88
N ARG A 38 -4.21 9.39 -21.12
CA ARG A 38 -4.15 9.35 -19.65
C ARG A 38 -3.52 8.05 -19.14
N TRP A 39 -3.63 6.96 -19.90
CA TRP A 39 -2.97 5.69 -19.57
C TRP A 39 -1.45 5.78 -19.74
N ASP A 40 -1.00 6.43 -20.82
CA ASP A 40 0.44 6.67 -21.03
C ASP A 40 1.01 7.47 -19.87
N GLN A 41 0.33 8.56 -19.49
CA GLN A 41 0.75 9.41 -18.37
C GLN A 41 0.79 8.64 -17.05
N PHE A 42 -0.25 7.86 -16.75
CA PHE A 42 -0.29 7.04 -15.55
C PHE A 42 0.87 6.04 -15.51
N THR A 43 1.12 5.35 -16.61
CA THR A 43 2.23 4.40 -16.74
C THR A 43 3.58 5.07 -16.54
N ALA A 44 3.78 6.26 -17.14
CA ALA A 44 4.99 7.05 -16.98
C ALA A 44 5.22 7.47 -15.52
N MET A 45 4.19 7.98 -14.85
CA MET A 45 4.27 8.44 -13.46
C MET A 45 4.44 7.29 -12.48
N ALA A 46 3.74 6.17 -12.68
CA ALA A 46 3.87 4.97 -11.85
C ALA A 46 5.28 4.36 -11.97
N MET A 47 5.82 4.28 -13.19
CA MET A 47 7.21 3.83 -13.41
C MET A 47 8.19 4.78 -12.72
N ALA A 48 8.01 6.09 -12.86
CA ALA A 48 8.86 7.09 -12.23
C ALA A 48 8.92 6.94 -10.71
N GLN A 49 7.75 6.81 -10.07
CA GLN A 49 7.65 6.65 -8.62
C GLN A 49 8.31 5.35 -8.13
N LEU A 50 8.04 4.23 -8.81
CA LEU A 50 8.57 2.93 -8.40
C LEU A 50 10.08 2.79 -8.65
N SER A 51 10.61 3.46 -9.66
CA SER A 51 12.04 3.44 -9.99
C SER A 51 12.83 4.62 -9.43
N GLY A 52 12.20 5.47 -8.60
CA GLY A 52 12.86 6.58 -7.92
C GLY A 52 13.34 7.70 -8.85
N ARG A 53 12.71 7.89 -10.01
CA ARG A 53 13.09 8.90 -11.00
C ARG A 53 12.66 10.29 -10.53
N GLN A 54 13.59 11.24 -10.52
CA GLN A 54 13.39 12.55 -9.90
C GLN A 54 13.22 13.70 -10.91
N SER A 55 13.39 13.47 -12.22
CA SER A 55 13.23 14.52 -13.23
C SER A 55 12.44 14.05 -14.44
N LEU A 56 11.69 14.96 -15.08
CA LEU A 56 10.92 14.63 -16.29
C LEU A 56 11.80 14.18 -17.46
N ARG A 57 13.05 14.65 -17.51
CA ARG A 57 14.04 14.21 -18.51
C ARG A 57 14.45 12.76 -18.28
N ASP A 58 14.75 12.41 -17.02
CA ASP A 58 15.11 11.04 -16.64
C ASP A 58 13.94 10.07 -16.89
N ILE A 59 12.71 10.48 -16.60
CA ILE A 59 11.50 9.70 -16.91
C ILE A 59 11.39 9.46 -18.43
N GLU A 60 11.52 10.50 -19.25
CA GLU A 60 11.47 10.38 -20.72
C GLU A 60 12.56 9.43 -21.24
N THR A 61 13.82 9.62 -20.81
CA THR A 61 14.94 8.76 -21.22
C THR A 61 14.72 7.30 -20.81
N ASN A 62 14.20 7.06 -19.61
CA ASN A 62 13.89 5.72 -19.13
C ASN A 62 12.78 5.04 -19.95
N LEU A 63 11.70 5.78 -20.27
CA LEU A 63 10.60 5.26 -21.08
C LEU A 63 11.06 4.94 -22.51
N LEU A 64 11.90 5.80 -23.10
CA LEU A 64 12.47 5.55 -24.43
C LEU A 64 13.36 4.30 -24.44
N ALA A 65 14.20 4.12 -23.42
CA ALA A 65 15.04 2.94 -23.28
C ALA A 65 14.25 1.63 -23.12
N GLN A 66 12.95 1.70 -22.78
CA GLN A 66 12.08 0.56 -22.54
C GLN A 66 10.85 0.53 -23.48
N GLN A 67 10.90 1.25 -24.60
CA GLN A 67 9.75 1.42 -25.50
C GLN A 67 9.10 0.10 -25.94
N ASP A 68 9.90 -0.93 -26.20
CA ASP A 68 9.40 -2.25 -26.64
C ASP A 68 8.59 -2.95 -25.54
N LYS A 69 8.92 -2.69 -24.27
CA LYS A 69 8.20 -3.23 -23.12
C LYS A 69 6.92 -2.45 -22.82
N LEU A 70 6.90 -1.15 -23.12
CA LEU A 70 5.71 -0.30 -22.95
C LEU A 70 4.55 -0.73 -23.86
N TYR A 71 4.87 -1.23 -25.07
CA TYR A 71 3.87 -1.76 -25.99
C TYR A 71 2.99 -2.84 -25.35
N HIS A 72 3.60 -3.76 -24.59
CA HIS A 72 2.88 -4.82 -23.88
C HIS A 72 2.03 -4.31 -22.70
N LEU A 73 2.32 -3.11 -22.19
CA LEU A 73 1.49 -2.40 -21.21
C LEU A 73 0.38 -1.59 -21.87
N GLY A 74 0.31 -1.61 -23.21
CA GLY A 74 -0.57 -0.76 -24.01
C GLY A 74 -0.29 0.73 -23.79
N ALA A 75 0.96 1.07 -23.47
CA ALA A 75 1.44 2.43 -23.29
C ALA A 75 2.54 2.75 -24.31
N LYS A 76 2.84 4.03 -24.49
CA LYS A 76 3.96 4.48 -25.33
C LYS A 76 4.83 5.51 -24.61
N PRO A 77 6.09 5.71 -25.04
CA PRO A 77 6.91 6.80 -24.55
C PRO A 77 6.22 8.15 -24.71
N ILE A 78 6.36 9.03 -23.71
CA ILE A 78 5.78 10.37 -23.74
C ILE A 78 6.91 11.39 -23.72
N ALA A 79 6.85 12.35 -24.64
CA ALA A 79 7.80 13.46 -24.66
C ALA A 79 7.71 14.31 -23.37
N ARG A 80 8.85 14.78 -22.87
CA ARG A 80 8.95 15.58 -21.64
C ARG A 80 7.99 16.77 -21.62
N SER A 81 7.88 17.49 -22.73
CA SER A 81 6.98 18.66 -22.87
C SER A 81 5.51 18.27 -22.75
N THR A 82 5.14 17.10 -23.28
CA THR A 82 3.79 16.56 -23.17
C THR A 82 3.52 16.10 -21.74
N LEU A 83 4.43 15.37 -21.11
CA LEU A 83 4.29 14.91 -19.73
C LEU A 83 4.16 16.10 -18.75
N ALA A 84 5.00 17.13 -18.90
CA ALA A 84 4.94 18.36 -18.12
C ALA A 84 3.56 19.03 -18.22
N ARG A 85 3.10 19.29 -19.45
CA ARG A 85 1.82 19.95 -19.73
C ARG A 85 0.62 19.15 -19.21
N ILE A 86 0.67 17.83 -19.31
CA ILE A 86 -0.42 16.98 -18.82
C ILE A 86 -0.43 16.99 -17.28
N ASN A 87 0.73 16.90 -16.63
CA ASN A 87 0.81 16.94 -15.15
C ASN A 87 0.47 18.32 -14.57
N GLU A 88 0.70 19.40 -15.30
CA GLU A 88 0.32 20.76 -14.89
C GLU A 88 -1.21 20.93 -14.82
N LYS A 89 -1.94 20.31 -15.76
CA LYS A 89 -3.38 20.55 -15.94
C LYS A 89 -4.28 19.45 -15.43
N GLN A 90 -3.80 18.21 -15.40
CA GLN A 90 -4.60 17.08 -14.97
C GLN A 90 -4.38 16.78 -13.49
N PRO A 91 -5.46 16.63 -12.70
CA PRO A 91 -5.32 16.17 -11.34
C PRO A 91 -4.71 14.76 -11.31
N ALA A 92 -3.91 14.50 -10.27
CA ALA A 92 -3.33 13.18 -9.99
C ALA A 92 -4.41 12.14 -9.64
N GLU A 93 -5.65 12.58 -9.38
CA GLU A 93 -6.76 11.75 -8.95
C GLU A 93 -7.48 11.11 -10.15
N LEU A 94 -7.48 9.78 -10.18
CA LEU A 94 -8.10 8.97 -11.24
C LEU A 94 -9.12 7.95 -10.71
N SER A 95 -9.39 7.85 -9.41
CA SER A 95 -10.50 7.03 -8.91
C SER A 95 -11.28 7.69 -7.78
N LYS A 96 -12.60 7.78 -8.02
CA LYS A 96 -13.75 8.14 -7.19
C LYS A 96 -13.50 9.03 -5.96
N GLU A 97 -13.77 10.32 -6.19
CA GLU A 97 -14.21 11.33 -5.21
C GLU A 97 -13.16 12.18 -4.50
N GLY A 98 -11.88 12.15 -4.91
CA GLY A 98 -10.86 13.01 -4.27
C GLY A 98 -10.74 12.75 -2.77
N ARG A 99 -11.01 11.50 -2.37
CA ARG A 99 -10.99 11.09 -0.97
C ARG A 99 -9.56 10.73 -0.57
N LEU A 100 -9.07 11.41 0.46
CA LEU A 100 -7.82 11.06 1.13
C LEU A 100 -8.11 10.08 2.25
N ILE A 101 -7.45 8.91 2.24
CA ILE A 101 -7.34 8.08 3.44
C ILE A 101 -6.13 8.56 4.22
N TYR A 102 -6.37 9.16 5.39
CA TYR A 102 -5.33 9.53 6.33
C TYR A 102 -5.46 8.66 7.57
N GLY A 103 -4.42 7.90 7.87
CA GLY A 103 -4.33 7.02 9.03
C GLY A 103 -3.10 7.35 9.86
N GLY A 104 -3.06 6.80 11.06
CA GLY A 104 -2.01 7.05 12.04
C GLY A 104 -2.58 6.89 13.43
N GLY A 105 -1.74 6.82 14.46
CA GLY A 105 -2.21 6.61 15.83
C GLY A 105 -2.49 5.14 16.15
N VAL A 106 -1.85 4.67 17.21
CA VAL A 106 -1.98 3.31 17.72
C VAL A 106 -2.42 3.42 19.18
N THR A 107 -3.56 2.81 19.52
CA THR A 107 -3.98 2.65 20.91
C THR A 107 -3.67 1.24 21.39
N TYR A 108 -2.96 1.14 22.51
CA TYR A 108 -2.67 -0.15 23.12
C TYR A 108 -3.83 -0.60 24.00
N GLY A 109 -4.11 -1.91 23.98
CA GLY A 109 -5.16 -2.51 24.81
C GLY A 109 -6.57 -2.47 24.21
N ALA A 110 -6.71 -2.34 22.89
CA ALA A 110 -8.00 -2.40 22.18
C ALA A 110 -9.04 -1.40 22.71
N ARG A 111 -8.58 -0.23 23.17
CA ARG A 111 -9.47 0.85 23.61
C ARG A 111 -9.89 1.67 22.40
N GLU A 112 -11.20 1.75 22.18
CA GLU A 112 -11.78 2.63 21.18
C GLU A 112 -11.78 4.07 21.70
N PRO A 113 -11.17 5.02 20.98
CA PRO A 113 -11.24 6.42 21.34
C PRO A 113 -12.67 6.92 21.19
N LYS A 114 -13.16 7.71 22.16
CA LYS A 114 -14.51 8.33 22.07
C LYS A 114 -14.67 9.25 20.85
N LYS A 115 -13.58 9.82 20.33
CA LYS A 115 -13.54 10.61 19.08
C LYS A 115 -12.25 10.33 18.33
N ILE A 116 -12.33 9.51 17.29
CA ILE A 116 -11.17 9.11 16.47
C ILE A 116 -10.58 10.34 15.77
N GLU A 117 -11.43 11.27 15.32
CA GLU A 117 -11.00 12.47 14.60
C GLU A 117 -10.05 13.33 15.42
N SER A 118 -10.27 13.43 16.74
CA SER A 118 -9.41 14.22 17.62
C SER A 118 -7.95 13.73 17.69
N MET A 119 -7.70 12.46 17.40
CA MET A 119 -6.34 11.91 17.34
C MET A 119 -5.70 12.05 15.97
N ILE A 120 -6.51 11.97 14.91
CA ILE A 120 -6.02 11.87 13.53
C ILE A 120 -5.92 13.24 12.86
N VAL A 121 -6.94 14.08 12.99
CA VAL A 121 -7.04 15.37 12.30
C VAL A 121 -5.87 16.31 12.64
N PRO A 122 -5.42 16.45 13.91
CA PRO A 122 -4.26 17.29 14.19
C PRO A 122 -2.99 16.84 13.48
N ASN A 123 -2.78 15.53 13.32
CA ASN A 123 -1.63 14.99 12.61
C ASN A 123 -1.79 15.17 11.09
N MET A 124 -2.99 14.94 10.56
CA MET A 124 -3.33 15.22 9.17
C MET A 124 -3.02 16.66 8.79
N LEU A 125 -3.39 17.62 9.63
CA LEU A 125 -3.15 19.04 9.38
C LEU A 125 -1.68 19.44 9.53
N LYS A 126 -0.87 18.69 10.29
CA LYS A 126 0.59 18.88 10.29
C LYS A 126 1.21 18.43 8.97
N THR A 127 0.75 17.31 8.40
CA THR A 127 1.25 16.79 7.12
C THR A 127 0.69 17.56 5.92
N PHE A 128 -0.59 17.92 5.97
CA PHE A 128 -1.35 18.55 4.89
C PHE A 128 -2.16 19.75 5.41
N PRO A 129 -1.51 20.90 5.67
CA PRO A 129 -2.17 22.09 6.20
C PRO A 129 -3.32 22.60 5.33
N GLN A 130 -3.26 22.37 4.03
CA GLN A 130 -4.27 22.78 3.05
C GLN A 130 -5.64 22.09 3.23
N LEU A 131 -5.72 21.02 4.04
CA LEU A 131 -6.97 20.31 4.33
C LEU A 131 -7.74 20.89 5.52
N LYS A 132 -7.32 22.06 6.04
CA LYS A 132 -8.01 22.72 7.13
C LYS A 132 -9.45 23.06 6.74
N GLY A 133 -10.41 22.63 7.56
CA GLY A 133 -11.84 22.86 7.33
C GLY A 133 -12.50 21.84 6.39
N THR A 134 -11.75 20.89 5.84
CA THR A 134 -12.33 19.78 5.06
C THR A 134 -13.15 18.87 5.96
N LYS A 135 -14.35 18.50 5.49
CA LYS A 135 -15.24 17.58 6.20
C LYS A 135 -14.62 16.18 6.26
N VAL A 136 -14.69 15.54 7.42
CA VAL A 136 -14.40 14.11 7.58
C VAL A 136 -15.69 13.34 7.34
N ASP A 137 -15.75 12.59 6.24
CA ASP A 137 -16.94 11.80 5.92
C ASP A 137 -17.00 10.47 6.68
N PHE A 138 -15.83 9.91 7.01
CA PHE A 138 -15.71 8.62 7.70
C PHE A 138 -14.55 8.64 8.69
N ALA A 139 -14.79 8.11 9.88
CA ALA A 139 -13.78 7.83 10.88
C ALA A 139 -14.03 6.43 11.44
N TRP A 140 -12.99 5.61 11.46
CA TRP A 140 -13.07 4.25 11.98
C TRP A 140 -11.78 3.88 12.70
N THR A 141 -11.89 2.88 13.57
CA THR A 141 -10.76 2.23 14.21
C THR A 141 -10.86 0.73 13.96
N GLY A 142 -9.77 0.02 14.17
CA GLY A 142 -9.71 -1.41 13.97
C GLY A 142 -8.65 -2.03 14.84
N ASN A 143 -8.99 -3.16 15.44
CA ASN A 143 -8.03 -3.97 16.16
C ASN A 143 -7.26 -4.83 15.15
N PHE A 144 -5.94 -4.86 15.29
CA PHE A 144 -5.10 -5.80 14.57
C PHE A 144 -4.39 -6.72 15.56
N LEU A 145 -4.12 -7.95 15.14
CA LEU A 145 -3.46 -8.93 15.98
C LEU A 145 -1.95 -8.71 15.94
N LEU A 146 -1.41 -8.21 17.05
CA LEU A 146 0.01 -7.97 17.27
C LEU A 146 0.67 -9.22 17.85
N THR A 147 1.78 -9.65 17.25
CA THR A 147 2.63 -10.74 17.75
C THR A 147 3.90 -10.17 18.34
N LEU A 148 4.52 -10.88 19.30
CA LEU A 148 5.75 -10.41 19.95
C LEU A 148 6.89 -10.22 18.94
N MET A 149 7.06 -11.20 18.05
CA MET A 149 8.11 -11.19 17.03
C MET A 149 7.81 -10.27 15.85
N ARG A 150 6.61 -9.67 15.78
CA ARG A 150 6.11 -8.87 14.65
C ARG A 150 6.05 -9.65 13.32
N LEU A 151 6.19 -10.97 13.37
CA LEU A 151 6.06 -11.91 12.26
C LEU A 151 4.64 -12.49 12.20
N PRO A 152 4.15 -12.90 11.01
CA PRO A 152 2.89 -13.62 10.89
C PRO A 152 3.00 -15.00 11.55
N GLN A 153 1.91 -15.45 12.18
CA GLN A 153 1.83 -16.73 12.85
C GLN A 153 1.06 -17.73 11.99
N PHE A 154 1.74 -18.77 11.55
CA PHE A 154 1.16 -19.91 10.87
C PHE A 154 1.23 -21.13 11.78
N GLY A 155 0.25 -22.02 11.72
CA GLY A 155 0.34 -23.25 12.49
C GLY A 155 -0.86 -24.16 12.30
N ARG A 156 -0.80 -25.29 13.02
CA ARG A 156 -1.80 -26.35 12.96
C ARG A 156 -2.38 -26.60 14.35
N ILE A 157 -3.67 -26.88 14.39
CA ILE A 157 -4.36 -27.36 15.58
C ILE A 157 -4.90 -28.76 15.26
N GLY A 158 -4.39 -29.77 15.96
CA GLY A 158 -4.69 -31.17 15.62
C GLY A 158 -4.22 -31.53 14.21
N LYS A 159 -4.96 -32.42 13.53
CA LYS A 159 -4.56 -32.97 12.22
C LYS A 159 -5.02 -32.14 11.02
N ASN A 160 -6.17 -31.48 11.12
CA ASN A 160 -6.88 -30.92 9.95
C ASN A 160 -7.26 -29.44 10.09
N MET A 161 -6.78 -28.73 11.12
CA MET A 161 -7.03 -27.29 11.26
C MET A 161 -5.73 -26.52 11.05
N TYR A 162 -5.75 -25.60 10.11
CA TYR A 162 -4.63 -24.73 9.76
C TYR A 162 -5.04 -23.28 10.06
N TYR A 163 -4.11 -22.49 10.57
CA TYR A 163 -4.34 -21.06 10.82
C TYR A 163 -3.20 -20.22 10.26
N ALA A 164 -3.53 -18.99 9.86
CA ALA A 164 -2.59 -17.92 9.58
C ALA A 164 -3.14 -16.60 10.14
N GLN A 165 -2.46 -16.03 11.13
CA GLN A 165 -2.92 -14.85 11.88
C GLN A 165 -1.75 -13.93 12.25
N GLY A 166 -2.03 -12.84 12.97
CA GLY A 166 -0.97 -12.10 13.65
C GLY A 166 -0.02 -11.32 12.75
N TYR A 167 -0.51 -10.81 11.63
CA TYR A 167 0.30 -10.07 10.65
C TYR A 167 0.91 -8.76 11.16
N SER A 168 0.64 -8.34 12.41
CA SER A 168 1.31 -7.22 13.09
C SER A 168 1.30 -5.89 12.31
N GLY A 169 0.22 -5.64 11.56
CA GLY A 169 0.07 -4.43 10.73
C GLY A 169 0.44 -4.61 9.25
N HIS A 170 0.96 -5.77 8.85
CA HIS A 170 1.31 -6.11 7.46
C HIS A 170 0.24 -6.95 6.75
N GLY A 171 -1.01 -6.88 7.24
CA GLY A 171 -2.09 -7.74 6.77
C GLY A 171 -2.35 -7.59 5.27
N LEU A 172 -2.46 -6.35 4.76
CA LEU A 172 -2.78 -6.12 3.35
C LEU A 172 -1.74 -6.72 2.38
N THR A 173 -0.46 -6.64 2.73
CA THR A 173 0.63 -7.14 1.88
C THR A 173 0.81 -8.65 2.03
N CYS A 174 0.74 -9.18 3.25
CA CYS A 174 1.08 -10.58 3.52
C CYS A 174 -0.08 -11.57 3.33
N THR A 175 -1.34 -11.16 3.43
CA THR A 175 -2.48 -12.10 3.44
C THR A 175 -2.69 -12.82 2.10
N HIS A 176 -2.34 -12.19 0.98
CA HIS A 176 -2.41 -12.82 -0.34
C HIS A 176 -1.46 -14.03 -0.43
N LEU A 177 -0.22 -13.87 0.04
CA LEU A 177 0.74 -14.97 0.14
C LEU A 177 0.27 -16.02 1.14
N ALA A 178 -0.24 -15.59 2.30
CA ALA A 178 -0.78 -16.50 3.32
C ALA A 178 -1.92 -17.37 2.77
N GLY A 179 -2.85 -16.79 2.02
CA GLY A 179 -3.93 -17.53 1.36
C GLY A 179 -3.41 -18.56 0.37
N LYS A 180 -2.39 -18.21 -0.43
CA LYS A 180 -1.75 -19.16 -1.35
C LYS A 180 -1.07 -20.31 -0.61
N VAL A 181 -0.28 -20.02 0.42
CA VAL A 181 0.42 -21.02 1.23
C VAL A 181 -0.57 -21.94 1.96
N LEU A 182 -1.69 -21.39 2.46
CA LEU A 182 -2.77 -22.19 3.05
C LEU A 182 -3.45 -23.09 2.03
N SER A 183 -3.69 -22.59 0.81
CA SER A 183 -4.26 -23.41 -0.27
C SER A 183 -3.37 -24.59 -0.65
N GLU A 184 -2.06 -24.41 -0.69
CA GLU A 184 -1.10 -25.47 -1.03
C GLU A 184 -1.09 -26.57 0.02
N VAL A 185 -1.06 -26.22 1.30
CA VAL A 185 -1.06 -27.23 2.36
C VAL A 185 -2.37 -28.03 2.41
N ILE A 186 -3.50 -27.40 2.06
CA ILE A 186 -4.78 -28.08 1.91
C ILE A 186 -4.75 -29.06 0.72
N GLN A 187 -4.00 -28.75 -0.33
CA GLN A 187 -3.80 -29.63 -1.50
C GLN A 187 -2.73 -30.71 -1.27
N GLY A 188 -2.08 -30.73 -0.10
CA GLY A 188 -1.07 -31.72 0.27
C GLY A 188 0.38 -31.27 0.11
N ASP A 189 0.65 -30.04 -0.35
CA ASP A 189 2.00 -29.48 -0.39
C ASP A 189 2.26 -28.59 0.84
N SER A 190 2.99 -29.13 1.82
CA SER A 190 3.29 -28.43 3.06
C SER A 190 4.57 -27.60 3.04
N GLN A 191 5.40 -27.66 2.00
CA GLN A 191 6.79 -27.17 2.06
C GLN A 191 6.88 -25.72 2.53
N ARG A 192 6.16 -24.81 1.87
CA ARG A 192 6.19 -23.39 2.23
C ARG A 192 5.45 -23.11 3.53
N PHE A 193 4.37 -23.86 3.80
CA PHE A 193 3.62 -23.71 5.04
C PHE A 193 4.50 -24.04 6.24
N ASP A 194 5.28 -25.12 6.17
CA ASP A 194 6.15 -25.57 7.24
C ASP A 194 7.27 -24.58 7.54
N VAL A 195 7.78 -23.87 6.52
CA VAL A 195 8.73 -22.75 6.71
C VAL A 195 8.10 -21.64 7.56
N PHE A 196 6.88 -21.21 7.24
CA PHE A 196 6.19 -20.17 8.03
C PHE A 196 5.79 -20.67 9.42
N ALA A 197 5.35 -21.92 9.53
CA ALA A 197 4.96 -22.52 10.80
C ALA A 197 6.15 -22.74 11.74
N GLY A 198 7.35 -22.94 11.19
CA GLY A 198 8.60 -23.10 11.94
C GLY A 198 9.21 -21.79 12.45
N LEU A 199 8.66 -20.62 12.08
CA LEU A 199 9.13 -19.35 12.61
C LEU A 199 8.90 -19.25 14.13
N PRO A 200 9.77 -18.59 14.91
CA PRO A 200 9.59 -18.45 16.35
C PRO A 200 8.25 -17.76 16.73
N GLN A 201 7.46 -18.43 17.59
CA GLN A 201 6.17 -17.94 18.05
C GLN A 201 6.13 -17.80 19.58
N TYR A 202 6.85 -16.83 20.11
CA TYR A 202 6.85 -16.60 21.55
C TYR A 202 5.55 -15.93 22.01
N PRO A 203 4.93 -16.41 23.10
CA PRO A 203 3.88 -15.66 23.77
C PRO A 203 4.47 -14.39 24.40
N PHE A 204 3.62 -13.40 24.65
CA PHE A 204 4.05 -12.27 25.49
C PHE A 204 4.49 -12.77 26.86
N PRO A 205 5.66 -12.34 27.38
CA PRO A 205 6.06 -12.64 28.74
C PRO A 205 4.95 -12.23 29.72
N GLY A 206 4.60 -13.09 30.67
CA GLY A 206 3.49 -12.83 31.60
C GLY A 206 2.08 -12.83 30.96
N GLY A 207 1.96 -13.28 29.71
CA GLY A 207 0.69 -13.57 29.05
C GLY A 207 -0.22 -12.36 28.86
N ARG A 208 -1.53 -12.59 29.04
CA ARG A 208 -2.58 -11.58 28.77
C ARG A 208 -2.49 -10.36 29.69
N THR A 209 -2.03 -10.55 30.93
CA THR A 209 -1.94 -9.49 31.94
C THR A 209 -0.89 -8.46 31.56
N PHE A 210 0.27 -8.92 31.09
CA PHE A 210 1.42 -8.04 30.83
C PHE A 210 1.58 -7.61 29.37
N ARG A 211 0.81 -8.16 28.42
CA ARG A 211 0.89 -7.75 27.00
C ARG A 211 0.69 -6.25 26.77
N VAL A 212 -0.26 -5.63 27.48
CA VAL A 212 -0.58 -4.20 27.32
C VAL A 212 0.49 -3.32 27.97
N PRO A 213 0.90 -3.56 29.23
CA PRO A 213 2.03 -2.86 29.83
C PRO A 213 3.31 -2.93 28.99
N PHE A 214 3.71 -4.13 28.52
CA PHE A 214 4.94 -4.28 27.73
C PHE A 214 4.88 -3.54 26.40
N THR A 215 3.76 -3.61 25.69
CA THR A 215 3.61 -2.88 24.43
C THR A 215 3.57 -1.37 24.64
N ALA A 216 2.95 -0.89 25.72
CA ALA A 216 2.97 0.52 26.10
C ALA A 216 4.39 1.02 26.47
N MET A 217 5.16 0.22 27.21
CA MET A 217 6.56 0.54 27.53
C MET A 217 7.43 0.59 26.27
N GLY A 218 7.28 -0.36 25.36
CA GLY A 218 7.96 -0.34 24.07
C GLY A 218 7.61 0.93 23.28
N ALA A 219 6.33 1.27 23.20
CA ALA A 219 5.89 2.49 22.54
C ALA A 219 6.44 3.76 23.18
N PHE A 220 6.49 3.82 24.51
CA PHE A 220 7.10 4.93 25.23
C PHE A 220 8.58 5.06 24.89
N TYR A 221 9.33 3.95 24.93
CA TYR A 221 10.74 3.91 24.58
C TYR A 221 11.00 4.41 23.16
N TYR A 222 10.26 3.92 22.16
CA TYR A 222 10.42 4.37 20.78
C TYR A 222 9.96 5.81 20.56
N ASN A 223 8.90 6.28 21.22
CA ASN A 223 8.51 7.69 21.17
C ASN A 223 9.58 8.61 21.78
N LEU A 224 10.23 8.18 22.87
CA LEU A 224 11.33 8.92 23.48
C LEU A 224 12.52 8.98 22.52
N ARG A 225 12.85 7.83 21.94
CA ARG A 225 13.91 7.67 20.95
C ARG A 225 13.70 8.58 19.72
N ASP A 226 12.49 8.57 19.15
CA ASP A 226 12.11 9.43 18.02
C ASP A 226 12.23 10.93 18.35
N LYS A 227 11.91 11.33 19.59
CA LYS A 227 12.04 12.73 20.04
C LYS A 227 13.49 13.15 20.26
N LEU A 228 14.34 12.23 20.67
CA LEU A 228 15.74 12.49 20.96
C LEU A 228 16.65 12.28 19.74
N GLY A 229 16.13 11.68 18.66
CA GLY A 229 16.80 11.61 17.35
C GLY A 229 17.93 10.60 17.25
N PHE A 230 17.98 9.57 18.09
CA PHE A 230 18.93 8.45 18.01
C PHE A 230 18.24 7.11 17.86
#